data_AF-A0A8J4QA01-F1
#
_entry.id   AF-A0A8J4QA01-F1
#
_cell.length_a   1.000
_cell.length_b   1.000
_cell.length_c   1.000
_cell.angle_alpha   90.00
_cell.angle_beta   90.00
_cell.angle_gamma   90.00
#
_symmetry.space_group_name_H-M   'P 1'
#
loop_
_entity.id
_entity.type
_entity.pdbx_description
1 polymer ?
#
loop_
_entity_poly.entity_id
_entity_poly.type
_entity_poly.pdbx_seq_one_letter_code
_entity_poly.pdbx_strand_id
1 'polypeptide(L)'
;MPTEEVLQVSVDVSFASNHFPKYKLGADNQILEEPKEDNHGPSLKEVVEQETVTLSEQHKRLSVRDLASKFDKNLSAAAKLSDEAKLREVASLEGHVLLKKLRDALESLRGRLAGRNKEDVEKAISMVEALAVKLTQKEGELIQEKFEVKKLASYLKQASEDAKKLVNQEKSFACAEIESARAVVQRIGEALEEQEQNSQASKKQDVEELIEEVQEARRIKLLHQPSKVQYFFY
;
A
#
# COMPACT_ATOMS: atom_id res chain seq x y z
N MET A 1 28.51 13.51 49.34
CA MET A 1 27.32 13.46 48.49
C MET A 1 27.50 12.31 47.54
N PRO A 2 26.79 11.19 47.71
CA PRO A 2 26.90 10.05 46.80
C PRO A 2 26.03 10.32 45.55
N THR A 3 26.56 10.03 44.37
CA THR A 3 25.79 9.96 43.12
C THR A 3 25.68 8.49 42.76
N GLU A 4 24.45 7.97 42.89
CA GLU A 4 24.08 6.58 42.60
C GLU A 4 24.27 6.24 41.11
N GLU A 5 24.86 5.07 40.87
CA GLU A 5 25.00 4.44 39.56
C GLU A 5 23.63 4.05 39.00
N VAL A 6 23.26 4.61 37.84
CA VAL A 6 22.05 4.23 37.13
C VAL A 6 22.36 3.03 36.24
N LEU A 7 21.99 1.83 36.69
CA LEU A 7 22.03 0.60 35.90
C LEU A 7 21.12 0.74 34.67
N GLN A 8 21.71 0.74 33.47
CA GLN A 8 20.96 0.63 32.22
C GLN A 8 20.48 -0.82 32.04
N VAL A 9 19.20 -1.03 32.32
CA VAL A 9 18.50 -2.29 32.07
C VAL A 9 17.74 -2.15 30.74
N SER A 10 18.40 -2.48 29.63
CA SER A 10 17.72 -2.72 28.35
C SER A 10 17.17 -4.15 28.35
N VAL A 11 16.02 -4.34 28.97
CA VAL A 11 15.22 -5.56 28.87
C VAL A 11 14.17 -5.34 27.80
N ASP A 12 14.07 -6.27 26.85
CA ASP A 12 12.94 -6.37 25.92
C ASP A 12 11.64 -6.25 26.71
N VAL A 13 10.90 -5.16 26.49
CA VAL A 13 9.71 -4.86 27.27
C VAL A 13 8.57 -5.73 26.78
N SER A 14 8.54 -6.97 27.26
CA SER A 14 7.37 -7.84 27.14
C SER A 14 6.32 -7.34 28.11
N PHE A 15 5.39 -6.51 27.61
CA PHE A 15 4.24 -6.10 28.41
C PHE A 15 3.37 -7.33 28.71
N ALA A 16 3.20 -7.66 30.00
CA ALA A 16 2.34 -8.76 30.43
C ALA A 16 0.85 -8.54 30.08
N SER A 17 0.48 -7.30 29.73
CA SER A 17 -0.87 -6.91 29.34
C SER A 17 -0.83 -5.79 28.30
N ASN A 18 -1.74 -5.85 27.33
CA ASN A 18 -1.93 -4.80 26.31
C ASN A 18 -2.72 -3.60 26.84
N HIS A 19 -3.05 -3.57 28.14
CA HIS A 19 -3.91 -2.57 28.76
C HIS A 19 -3.22 -1.98 29.99
N PHE A 20 -3.39 -0.68 30.22
CA PHE A 20 -2.88 -0.04 31.43
C PHE A 20 -3.54 -0.64 32.68
N PRO A 21 -2.77 -0.91 33.76
CA PRO A 21 -3.35 -1.45 34.98
C PRO A 21 -4.41 -0.50 35.53
N LYS A 22 -5.57 -1.05 35.89
CA LYS A 22 -6.67 -0.27 36.48
C LYS A 22 -6.47 -0.19 37.98
N TYR A 23 -6.02 0.96 38.46
CA TYR A 23 -5.88 1.24 39.89
C TYR A 23 -7.17 1.85 40.45
N LYS A 24 -7.52 1.50 41.68
CA LYS A 24 -8.48 2.26 42.48
C LYS A 24 -7.72 3.15 43.46
N LEU A 25 -7.91 4.46 43.33
CA LEU A 25 -7.27 5.46 44.18
C LEU A 25 -8.22 5.92 45.28
N GLY A 26 -7.71 6.02 46.51
CA GLY A 26 -8.44 6.58 47.65
C GLY A 26 -8.42 8.10 47.69
N ALA A 27 -9.06 8.68 48.71
CA ALA A 27 -8.84 10.08 49.04
C ALA A 27 -7.34 10.27 49.34
N ASP A 28 -6.71 11.27 48.72
CA ASP A 28 -5.27 11.54 48.70
C ASP A 28 -4.42 10.72 47.72
N ASN A 29 -5.03 10.13 46.67
CA ASN A 29 -4.33 9.41 45.58
C ASN A 29 -3.51 8.19 46.05
N GLN A 30 -3.83 7.62 47.20
CA GLN A 30 -3.20 6.38 47.66
C GLN A 30 -3.83 5.18 46.93
N ILE A 31 -3.00 4.30 46.37
CA ILE A 31 -3.45 3.07 45.68
C ILE A 31 -4.02 2.11 46.73
N LEU A 32 -5.33 1.85 46.69
CA LEU A 32 -6.06 1.03 47.67
C LEU A 32 -6.03 -0.47 47.36
N GLU A 33 -5.93 -0.84 46.09
CA GLU A 33 -5.83 -2.22 45.61
C GLU A 33 -4.66 -2.30 44.62
N GLU A 34 -3.64 -3.09 44.95
CA GLU A 34 -2.64 -3.49 43.95
C GLU A 34 -3.34 -4.39 42.91
N PRO A 35 -3.19 -4.10 41.62
CA PRO A 35 -3.82 -4.90 40.58
C PRO A 35 -3.24 -6.32 40.64
N LYS A 36 -4.11 -7.32 40.81
CA LYS A 36 -3.72 -8.72 40.63
C LYS A 36 -3.18 -8.87 39.22
N GLU A 37 -1.97 -9.39 39.07
CA GLU A 37 -1.38 -9.77 37.78
C GLU A 37 -2.25 -10.86 37.14
N ASP A 38 -3.28 -10.43 36.41
CA ASP A 38 -3.99 -11.32 35.51
C ASP A 38 -3.16 -11.43 34.23
N ASN A 39 -2.33 -12.48 34.20
CA ASN A 39 -1.44 -12.85 33.08
C ASN A 39 -2.24 -13.34 31.87
N HIS A 40 -3.18 -12.53 31.38
CA HIS A 40 -4.02 -12.85 30.23
C HIS A 40 -3.85 -11.81 29.11
N GLY A 41 -2.60 -11.59 28.69
CA GLY A 41 -2.32 -11.13 27.34
C GLY A 41 -2.73 -12.20 26.32
N PRO A 42 -3.14 -11.82 25.09
CA PRO A 42 -3.38 -12.79 24.03
C PRO A 42 -2.13 -13.62 23.80
N SER A 43 -2.29 -14.93 23.63
CA SER A 43 -1.13 -15.81 23.45
C SER A 43 -0.39 -15.44 22.16
N LEU A 44 0.93 -15.68 22.10
CA LEU A 44 1.71 -15.44 20.88
C LEU A 44 1.07 -16.07 19.63
N LYS A 45 0.49 -17.25 19.81
CA LYS A 45 -0.25 -17.98 18.77
C LYS A 45 -1.48 -17.20 18.28
N GLU A 46 -2.22 -16.61 19.20
CA GLU A 46 -3.43 -15.83 18.92
C GLU A 46 -3.08 -14.51 18.21
N VAL A 47 -2.02 -13.83 18.62
CA VAL A 47 -1.49 -12.63 17.93
C VAL A 47 -1.06 -12.98 16.52
N VAL A 48 -0.31 -14.07 16.33
CA VAL A 48 0.12 -14.54 15.01
C VAL A 48 -1.07 -14.89 14.13
N GLU A 49 -2.07 -15.60 14.65
CA GLU A 49 -3.29 -15.94 13.90
C GLU A 49 -4.05 -14.66 13.48
N GLN A 50 -4.19 -13.70 14.40
CA GLN A 50 -4.88 -12.43 14.15
C GLN A 50 -4.15 -11.57 13.10
N GLU A 51 -2.82 -11.51 13.17
CA GLU A 51 -1.98 -10.80 12.20
C GLU A 51 -1.97 -11.50 10.83
N THR A 52 -1.97 -12.85 10.81
CA THR A 52 -2.06 -13.65 9.58
C THR A 52 -3.41 -13.46 8.89
N VAL A 53 -4.51 -13.39 9.65
CA VAL A 53 -5.84 -13.07 9.12
C VAL A 53 -5.86 -11.65 8.55
N THR A 54 -5.29 -10.68 9.28
CA THR A 54 -5.22 -9.28 8.84
C THR A 54 -4.40 -9.13 7.55
N LEU A 55 -3.25 -9.79 7.45
CA LEU A 55 -2.41 -9.82 6.23
C LEU A 55 -3.11 -10.53 5.06
N SER A 56 -3.83 -11.62 5.33
CA SER A 56 -4.62 -12.35 4.33
C SER A 56 -5.80 -11.50 3.81
N GLU A 57 -6.48 -10.78 4.69
CA GLU A 57 -7.52 -9.81 4.31
C GLU A 57 -6.96 -8.62 3.53
N GLN A 58 -5.78 -8.10 3.90
CA GLN A 58 -5.07 -7.09 3.11
C GLN A 58 -4.70 -7.62 1.71
N HIS A 59 -4.28 -8.88 1.60
CA HIS A 59 -3.98 -9.50 0.31
C HIS A 59 -5.26 -9.72 -0.54
N LYS A 60 -6.43 -9.91 0.09
CA LYS A 60 -7.75 -9.98 -0.57
C LYS A 60 -8.31 -8.63 -1.01
N ARG A 61 -7.85 -7.51 -0.44
CA ARG A 61 -8.16 -6.16 -0.94
C ARG A 61 -7.48 -5.97 -2.30
N LEU A 62 -8.14 -6.43 -3.37
CA LEU A 62 -7.78 -6.30 -4.79
C LEU A 62 -6.28 -6.17 -5.03
N SER A 63 -5.58 -7.30 -5.06
CA SER A 63 -4.18 -7.35 -5.48
C SER A 63 -3.99 -6.56 -6.78
N VAL A 64 -2.86 -5.84 -6.91
CA VAL A 64 -2.49 -5.11 -8.14
C VAL A 64 -2.63 -5.99 -9.38
N ARG A 65 -2.41 -7.30 -9.23
CA ARG A 65 -2.60 -8.31 -10.27
C ARG A 65 -4.06 -8.48 -10.68
N ASP A 66 -4.98 -8.54 -9.72
CA ASP A 66 -6.42 -8.62 -9.98
C ASP A 66 -6.93 -7.33 -10.63
N LEU A 67 -6.36 -6.19 -10.23
CA LEU A 67 -6.70 -4.89 -10.81
C LEU A 67 -6.26 -4.81 -12.28
N ALA A 68 -5.03 -5.24 -12.59
CA ALA A 68 -4.52 -5.31 -13.97
C ALA A 68 -5.39 -6.24 -14.85
N SER A 69 -5.71 -7.44 -14.37
CA SER A 69 -6.57 -8.38 -15.11
C SER A 69 -7.97 -7.81 -15.38
N LYS A 70 -8.55 -7.08 -14.42
CA LYS A 70 -9.84 -6.39 -14.61
C LYS A 70 -9.74 -5.24 -15.61
N PHE A 71 -8.66 -4.46 -15.57
CA PHE A 71 -8.40 -3.40 -16.54
C PHE A 71 -8.30 -3.95 -17.97
N ASP A 72 -7.53 -5.02 -18.19
CA ASP A 72 -7.37 -5.62 -19.51
C ASP A 72 -8.69 -6.18 -20.06
N LYS A 73 -9.49 -6.84 -19.22
CA LYS A 73 -10.83 -7.33 -19.58
C LYS A 73 -11.76 -6.18 -19.96
N ASN A 74 -11.76 -5.11 -19.17
CA ASN A 74 -12.58 -3.92 -19.44
C ASN A 74 -12.12 -3.19 -20.71
N LEU A 75 -10.82 -3.10 -20.96
CA LEU A 75 -10.26 -2.52 -22.18
C LEU A 75 -10.66 -3.32 -23.42
N SER A 76 -10.59 -4.65 -23.35
CA SER A 76 -11.06 -5.53 -24.43
C SER A 76 -12.56 -5.39 -24.68
N ALA A 77 -13.38 -5.30 -23.62
CA ALA A 77 -14.82 -5.07 -23.76
C ALA A 77 -15.12 -3.70 -24.39
N ALA A 78 -14.40 -2.65 -23.98
CA ALA A 78 -14.54 -1.30 -24.54
C ALA A 78 -14.15 -1.26 -26.04
N ALA A 79 -13.10 -1.97 -26.44
CA ALA A 79 -12.72 -2.08 -27.85
C ALA A 79 -13.83 -2.69 -28.71
N LYS A 80 -14.44 -3.79 -28.24
CA LYS A 80 -15.57 -4.44 -28.93
C LYS A 80 -16.78 -3.50 -29.08
N LEU A 81 -17.12 -2.77 -28.02
CA LEU A 81 -18.20 -1.79 -28.05
C LEU A 81 -17.91 -0.62 -29.01
N SER A 82 -16.65 -0.18 -29.09
CA SER A 82 -16.23 0.85 -30.05
C SER A 82 -16.40 0.39 -31.50
N ASP A 83 -16.05 -0.85 -31.80
CA ASP A 83 -16.20 -1.38 -33.15
C ASP A 83 -17.67 -1.59 -33.52
N GLU A 84 -18.51 -2.05 -32.58
CA GLU A 84 -19.96 -2.11 -32.78
C GLU A 84 -20.57 -0.72 -33.02
N ALA A 85 -20.11 0.31 -32.30
CA ALA A 85 -20.56 1.69 -32.50
C ALA A 85 -20.20 2.22 -33.90
N LYS A 86 -19.00 1.93 -34.41
CA LYS A 86 -18.59 2.30 -35.78
C LYS A 86 -19.45 1.60 -36.83
N LEU A 87 -19.76 0.32 -36.63
CA LEU A 87 -20.65 -0.44 -37.54
C LEU A 87 -22.05 0.17 -37.59
N ARG A 88 -22.60 0.58 -36.44
CA ARG A 88 -23.90 1.26 -36.37
C ARG A 88 -23.89 2.63 -37.06
N GLU A 89 -22.80 3.39 -36.96
CA GLU A 89 -22.63 4.68 -37.64
C GLU A 89 -22.69 4.52 -39.16
N VAL A 90 -22.00 3.51 -39.73
CA VAL A 90 -22.04 3.19 -41.17
C VAL A 90 -23.43 2.73 -41.61
N ALA A 91 -24.08 1.84 -40.85
CA ALA A 91 -25.42 1.36 -41.16
C ALA A 91 -26.48 2.49 -41.15
N SER A 92 -26.29 3.51 -40.30
CA SER A 92 -27.20 4.66 -40.23
C SER A 92 -27.15 5.52 -41.49
N LEU A 93 -25.95 5.80 -41.99
CA LEU A 93 -25.74 6.55 -43.24
C LEU A 93 -26.36 5.84 -44.45
N GLU A 94 -26.24 4.51 -44.52
CA GLU A 94 -26.88 3.69 -45.56
C GLU A 94 -28.42 3.69 -45.42
N GLY A 95 -28.93 3.75 -44.19
CA GLY A 95 -30.36 3.86 -43.87
C GLY A 95 -31.03 5.09 -44.50
N HIS A 96 -30.41 6.27 -44.44
CA HIS A 96 -30.96 7.48 -45.07
C HIS A 96 -31.05 7.38 -46.60
N VAL A 97 -30.02 6.80 -47.22
CA VAL A 97 -30.01 6.58 -48.68
C VAL A 97 -31.12 5.61 -49.09
N LEU A 98 -31.31 4.53 -48.32
CA LEU A 98 -32.36 3.54 -48.58
C LEU A 98 -33.76 4.12 -48.39
N LEU A 99 -34.01 4.85 -47.30
CA LEU A 99 -35.29 5.50 -47.03
C LEU A 99 -35.63 6.54 -48.11
N LYS A 100 -34.64 7.29 -48.60
CA LYS A 100 -34.82 8.21 -49.73
C LYS A 100 -35.24 7.47 -51.01
N LYS A 101 -34.49 6.43 -51.39
CA LYS A 101 -34.82 5.63 -52.60
C LYS A 101 -36.20 4.99 -52.50
N LEU A 102 -36.58 4.51 -51.32
CA LEU A 102 -37.90 3.94 -51.06
C LEU A 102 -39.00 4.98 -51.22
N ARG A 103 -38.83 6.19 -50.64
CA ARG A 103 -39.76 7.30 -50.81
C ARG A 103 -39.92 7.69 -52.28
N ASP A 104 -38.81 7.85 -53.01
CA ASP A 104 -38.83 8.23 -54.43
C ASP A 104 -39.57 7.17 -55.28
N ALA A 105 -39.38 5.87 -54.98
CA ALA A 105 -40.09 4.78 -55.64
C ALA A 105 -41.60 4.78 -55.32
N LEU A 106 -41.97 5.04 -54.07
CA LEU A 106 -43.37 5.15 -53.65
C LEU A 106 -44.07 6.37 -54.28
N GLU A 107 -43.38 7.51 -54.41
CA GLU A 107 -43.92 8.70 -55.07
C GLU A 107 -44.17 8.44 -56.58
N SER A 108 -43.23 7.74 -57.24
CA SER A 108 -43.40 7.29 -58.63
C SER A 108 -44.58 6.32 -58.79
N LEU A 109 -44.82 5.46 -57.81
CA LEU A 109 -45.95 4.53 -57.82
C LEU A 109 -47.28 5.25 -57.56
N ARG A 110 -47.30 6.19 -56.61
CA ARG A 110 -48.46 7.03 -56.29
C ARG A 110 -48.99 7.78 -57.52
N GLY A 111 -48.10 8.33 -58.35
CA GLY A 111 -48.47 9.02 -59.60
C GLY A 111 -49.11 8.13 -60.67
N ARG A 112 -49.03 6.80 -60.51
CA ARG A 112 -49.58 5.81 -61.45
C ARG A 112 -50.80 5.06 -60.92
N LEU A 113 -51.19 5.27 -59.66
CA LEU A 113 -52.30 4.58 -59.00
C LEU A 113 -53.49 5.51 -58.74
N ALA A 114 -54.68 4.92 -58.56
CA ALA A 114 -55.91 5.63 -58.22
C ALA A 114 -56.74 4.86 -57.18
N GLY A 115 -57.70 5.56 -56.55
CA GLY A 115 -58.59 4.98 -55.53
C GLY A 115 -57.84 4.48 -54.29
N ARG A 116 -58.33 3.39 -53.69
CA ARG A 116 -57.78 2.80 -52.46
C ARG A 116 -56.28 2.48 -52.53
N ASN A 117 -55.78 2.00 -53.67
CA ASN A 117 -54.37 1.69 -53.83
C ASN A 117 -53.48 2.94 -53.73
N LYS A 118 -53.99 4.11 -54.15
CA LYS A 118 -53.28 5.38 -54.01
C LYS A 118 -53.24 5.82 -52.54
N GLU A 119 -54.35 5.68 -51.82
CA GLU A 119 -54.45 5.99 -50.38
C GLU A 119 -53.49 5.12 -49.55
N ASP A 120 -53.37 3.82 -49.88
CA ASP A 120 -52.42 2.92 -49.22
C ASP A 120 -50.95 3.32 -49.47
N VAL A 121 -50.61 3.75 -50.69
CA VAL A 121 -49.27 4.26 -51.01
C VAL A 121 -49.00 5.60 -50.32
N GLU A 122 -49.98 6.49 -50.21
CA GLU A 122 -49.85 7.73 -49.43
C GLU A 122 -49.55 7.44 -47.97
N LYS A 123 -50.25 6.46 -47.37
CA LYS A 123 -49.96 6.00 -46.00
C LYS A 123 -48.55 5.42 -45.86
N ALA A 124 -48.11 4.62 -46.84
CA ALA A 124 -46.75 4.08 -46.86
C ALA A 124 -45.69 5.19 -46.94
N ILE A 125 -45.90 6.23 -47.76
CA ILE A 125 -45.02 7.40 -47.83
C ILE A 125 -44.94 8.09 -46.47
N SER A 126 -46.07 8.36 -45.82
CA SER A 126 -46.08 8.96 -44.47
C SER A 126 -45.32 8.13 -43.43
N MET A 127 -45.42 6.79 -43.50
CA MET A 127 -44.65 5.90 -42.62
C MET A 127 -43.14 5.98 -42.89
N VAL A 128 -42.72 6.05 -44.15
CA VAL A 128 -41.31 6.19 -44.53
C VAL A 128 -40.75 7.54 -44.08
N GLU A 129 -41.53 8.63 -44.21
CA GLU A 129 -41.14 9.95 -43.71
C GLU A 129 -41.00 9.96 -42.18
N ALA A 130 -41.93 9.33 -41.46
CA ALA A 130 -41.83 9.19 -40.01
C ALA A 130 -40.60 8.37 -39.58
N LEU A 131 -40.23 7.33 -40.34
CA LEU A 131 -39.00 6.56 -40.10
C LEU A 131 -37.74 7.39 -40.35
N ALA A 132 -37.71 8.20 -41.40
CA ALA A 132 -36.58 9.09 -41.70
C ALA A 132 -36.37 10.13 -40.58
N VAL A 133 -37.45 10.74 -40.06
CA VAL A 133 -37.37 11.67 -38.92
C VAL A 133 -36.80 10.98 -37.67
N LYS A 134 -37.29 9.76 -37.35
CA LYS A 134 -36.78 8.99 -36.21
C LYS A 134 -35.30 8.62 -36.37
N LEU A 135 -34.87 8.29 -37.58
CA LEU A 135 -33.46 7.98 -37.86
C LEU A 135 -32.56 9.20 -37.61
N THR A 136 -32.94 10.37 -38.12
CA THR A 136 -32.21 11.63 -37.88
C THR A 136 -32.16 12.00 -36.39
N GLN A 137 -33.27 11.84 -35.66
CA GLN A 137 -33.29 12.12 -34.22
C GLN A 137 -32.31 11.23 -33.47
N LYS A 138 -32.35 9.92 -33.74
CA LYS A 138 -31.47 8.94 -33.10
C LYS A 138 -29.99 9.19 -33.41
N GLU A 139 -29.67 9.63 -34.62
CA GLU A 139 -28.31 10.06 -34.98
C GLU A 139 -27.87 11.29 -34.19
N GLY A 140 -28.76 12.27 -34.00
CA GLY A 140 -28.49 13.44 -33.17
C GLY A 140 -28.17 13.06 -31.72
N GLU A 141 -28.95 12.16 -31.13
CA GLU A 141 -28.71 11.60 -29.79
C GLU A 141 -27.35 10.88 -29.72
N LEU A 142 -27.02 10.07 -30.73
CA LEU A 142 -25.75 9.36 -30.81
C LEU A 142 -24.54 10.31 -30.93
N ILE A 143 -24.67 11.39 -31.69
CA ILE A 143 -23.63 12.43 -31.81
C ILE A 143 -23.39 13.12 -30.47
N GLN A 144 -24.47 13.46 -29.76
CA GLN A 144 -24.37 14.07 -28.43
C GLN A 144 -23.72 13.12 -27.42
N GLU A 145 -24.13 11.85 -27.40
CA GLU A 145 -23.52 10.83 -26.54
C GLU A 145 -22.03 10.66 -26.85
N LYS A 146 -21.65 10.60 -28.14
CA LYS A 146 -20.24 10.54 -28.58
C LYS A 146 -19.42 11.73 -28.06
N PHE A 147 -20.01 12.92 -27.99
CA PHE A 147 -19.36 14.10 -27.43
C PHE A 147 -19.15 13.97 -25.92
N GLU A 148 -20.17 13.59 -25.16
CA GLU A 148 -20.06 13.39 -23.71
C GLU A 148 -19.07 12.27 -23.35
N VAL A 149 -19.07 11.17 -24.11
CA VAL A 149 -18.08 10.08 -23.95
C VAL A 149 -16.66 10.59 -24.20
N LYS A 150 -16.44 11.41 -25.24
CA LYS A 150 -15.12 12.01 -25.52
C LYS A 150 -14.66 12.92 -24.38
N LYS A 151 -15.58 13.69 -23.79
CA LYS A 151 -15.31 14.53 -22.63
C LYS A 151 -14.95 13.68 -21.41
N LEU A 152 -15.71 12.64 -21.12
CA LEU A 152 -15.42 11.71 -20.01
C LEU A 152 -14.07 11.00 -20.18
N ALA A 153 -13.74 10.56 -21.40
CA ALA A 153 -12.44 9.95 -21.70
C ALA A 153 -11.27 10.90 -21.40
N SER A 154 -11.44 12.21 -21.66
CA SER A 154 -10.42 13.21 -21.32
C SER A 154 -10.20 13.35 -19.81
N TYR A 155 -11.29 13.33 -19.02
CA TYR A 155 -11.20 13.36 -17.57
C TYR A 155 -10.56 12.09 -17.00
N LEU A 156 -10.92 10.91 -17.52
CA LEU A 156 -10.31 9.65 -17.11
C LEU A 156 -8.81 9.61 -17.42
N LYS A 157 -8.40 10.12 -18.59
CA LYS A 157 -6.98 10.23 -18.95
C LYS A 157 -6.22 11.12 -17.96
N GLN A 158 -6.78 12.29 -17.64
CA GLN A 158 -6.17 13.20 -16.68
C GLN A 158 -6.05 12.55 -15.29
N ALA A 159 -7.14 11.98 -14.78
CA ALA A 159 -7.16 11.30 -13.49
C ALA A 159 -6.15 10.14 -13.43
N SER A 160 -5.98 9.39 -14.52
CA SER A 160 -5.01 8.31 -14.62
C SER A 160 -3.56 8.81 -14.56
N GLU A 161 -3.25 9.92 -15.25
CA GLU A 161 -1.91 10.53 -15.20
C GLU A 161 -1.62 11.11 -13.81
N ASP A 162 -2.61 11.77 -13.19
CA ASP A 162 -2.48 12.30 -11.83
C ASP A 162 -2.26 11.19 -10.80
N ALA A 163 -3.02 10.09 -10.89
CA ALA A 163 -2.83 8.91 -10.04
C ALA A 163 -1.43 8.29 -10.23
N LYS A 164 -0.95 8.18 -11.47
CA LYS A 164 0.38 7.67 -11.78
C LYS A 164 1.49 8.55 -11.18
N LYS A 165 1.33 9.87 -11.28
CA LYS A 165 2.25 10.84 -10.68
C LYS A 165 2.30 10.71 -9.15
N LEU A 166 1.13 10.64 -8.51
CA LEU A 166 1.03 10.47 -7.05
C LEU A 166 1.72 9.19 -6.59
N VAL A 167 1.44 8.06 -7.24
CA VAL A 167 2.06 6.76 -6.91
C VAL A 167 3.59 6.83 -7.04
N ASN A 168 4.11 7.45 -8.09
CA ASN A 168 5.56 7.56 -8.28
C ASN A 168 6.20 8.48 -7.22
N GLN A 169 5.53 9.56 -6.86
CA GLN A 169 5.99 10.47 -5.81
C GLN A 169 6.03 9.78 -4.45
N GLU A 170 4.96 9.08 -4.06
CA GLU A 170 4.91 8.34 -2.80
C GLU A 170 5.96 7.24 -2.73
N LYS A 171 6.15 6.49 -3.83
CA LYS A 171 7.25 5.51 -3.93
C LYS A 171 8.62 6.15 -3.71
N SER A 172 8.86 7.32 -4.29
CA SER A 172 10.14 8.01 -4.13
C SER A 172 10.37 8.47 -2.69
N PHE A 173 9.33 8.98 -2.01
CA PHE A 173 9.40 9.35 -0.59
C PHE A 173 9.65 8.16 0.31
N ALA A 174 8.88 7.07 0.13
CA ALA A 174 9.07 5.84 0.89
C ALA A 174 10.48 5.26 0.69
N CYS A 175 11.01 5.25 -0.54
CA CYS A 175 12.39 4.82 -0.79
C CYS A 175 13.41 5.69 -0.06
N ALA A 176 13.26 7.01 -0.09
CA ALA A 176 14.17 7.94 0.59
C ALA A 176 14.12 7.79 2.12
N GLU A 177 12.93 7.59 2.70
CA GLU A 177 12.77 7.36 4.14
C GLU A 177 13.35 6.02 4.57
N ILE A 178 13.13 4.95 3.79
CA ILE A 178 13.75 3.64 4.02
C ILE A 178 15.27 3.73 3.94
N GLU A 179 15.81 4.43 2.95
CA GLU A 179 17.26 4.59 2.78
C GLU A 179 17.87 5.41 3.92
N SER A 180 17.18 6.48 4.35
CA SER A 180 17.57 7.27 5.53
C SER A 180 17.61 6.42 6.81
N ALA A 181 16.55 5.64 7.07
CA ALA A 181 16.49 4.74 8.22
C ALA A 181 17.60 3.68 8.17
N ARG A 182 17.86 3.10 7.00
CA ARG A 182 18.99 2.15 6.80
C ARG A 182 20.33 2.79 7.11
N ALA A 183 20.57 4.02 6.69
CA ALA A 183 21.81 4.75 6.99
C ALA A 183 21.97 5.04 8.49
N VAL A 184 20.88 5.32 9.22
CA VAL A 184 20.92 5.46 10.68
C VAL A 184 21.26 4.13 11.35
N VAL A 185 20.58 3.05 10.96
CA VAL A 185 20.84 1.70 11.49
C VAL A 185 22.28 1.27 11.23
N GLN A 186 22.82 1.53 10.04
CA GLN A 186 24.21 1.22 9.72
C GLN A 186 25.18 1.96 10.64
N ARG A 187 25.01 3.29 10.81
CA ARG A 187 25.88 4.07 11.71
C ARG A 187 25.82 3.61 13.17
N ILE A 188 24.62 3.23 13.64
CA ILE A 188 24.47 2.66 15.00
C ILE A 188 25.19 1.31 15.08
N GLY A 189 25.07 0.46 14.06
CA GLY A 189 25.78 -0.82 13.99
C GLY A 189 27.29 -0.64 14.04
N GLU A 190 27.84 0.26 13.23
CA GLU A 190 29.28 0.59 13.22
C GLU A 190 29.75 1.12 14.59
N ALA A 191 29.01 2.05 15.19
CA ALA A 191 29.34 2.60 16.51
C ALA A 191 29.31 1.55 17.63
N LEU A 192 28.37 0.60 17.59
CA LEU A 192 28.30 -0.51 18.54
C LEU A 192 29.48 -1.48 18.38
N GLU A 193 29.87 -1.79 17.14
CA GLU A 193 31.01 -2.65 16.85
C GLU A 193 32.32 -2.00 17.31
N GLU A 194 32.51 -0.70 17.07
CA GLU A 194 33.65 0.07 17.59
C GLU A 194 33.68 0.09 19.12
N GLN A 195 32.52 0.29 19.78
CA GLN A 195 32.43 0.26 21.25
C GLN A 195 32.80 -1.11 21.83
N GLU A 196 32.37 -2.20 21.18
CA GLU A 196 32.70 -3.56 21.60
C GLU A 196 34.20 -3.82 21.46
N GLN A 197 34.81 -3.45 20.33
CA GLN A 197 36.25 -3.60 20.10
C GLN A 197 37.08 -2.79 21.11
N ASN A 198 36.71 -1.53 21.37
CA ASN A 198 37.38 -0.69 22.36
C ASN A 198 37.26 -1.25 23.77
N SER A 199 36.08 -1.77 24.15
CA SER A 199 35.85 -2.41 25.45
C SER A 199 36.68 -3.69 25.61
N GLN A 200 36.80 -4.51 24.56
CA GLN A 200 37.66 -5.70 24.58
C GLN A 200 39.14 -5.33 24.66
N ALA A 201 39.58 -4.29 23.95
CA ALA A 201 40.96 -3.81 23.97
C ALA A 201 41.34 -3.26 25.36
N SER A 202 40.49 -2.43 25.97
CA SER A 202 40.68 -1.91 27.33
C SER A 202 40.75 -3.04 28.36
N LYS A 203 39.83 -4.01 28.32
CA LYS A 203 39.89 -5.18 29.23
C LYS A 203 41.18 -5.97 29.10
N LYS A 204 41.71 -6.14 27.88
CA LYS A 204 42.98 -6.83 27.67
C LYS A 204 44.15 -6.04 28.26
N GLN A 205 44.17 -4.72 28.05
CA GLN A 205 45.21 -3.85 28.58
C GLN A 205 45.22 -3.84 30.11
N ASP A 206 44.04 -3.73 30.75
CA ASP A 206 43.91 -3.77 32.21
C ASP A 206 44.43 -5.09 32.80
N VAL A 207 44.14 -6.22 32.14
CA VAL A 207 44.62 -7.54 32.60
C VAL A 207 46.14 -7.65 32.45
N GLU A 208 46.72 -7.13 31.35
CA GLU A 208 48.17 -7.14 31.13
C GLU A 208 48.89 -6.28 32.18
N GLU A 209 48.40 -5.07 32.44
CA GLU A 209 48.96 -4.16 33.45
C GLU A 209 48.90 -4.78 34.86
N LEU A 210 47.78 -5.42 35.20
CA LEU A 210 47.62 -6.13 36.47
C LEU A 210 48.61 -7.31 36.59
N ILE A 211 48.90 -8.01 35.50
CA ILE A 211 49.90 -9.09 35.48
C ILE A 211 51.30 -8.53 35.75
N GLU A 212 51.67 -7.41 35.14
CA GLU A 212 52.95 -6.75 35.35
C GLU A 212 53.12 -6.28 36.81
N GLU A 213 52.12 -5.61 37.37
CA GLU A 213 52.13 -5.17 38.78
C GLU A 213 52.27 -6.35 39.75
N VAL A 214 51.55 -7.45 39.50
CA VAL A 214 51.65 -8.66 40.32
C VAL A 214 53.04 -9.29 40.22
N GLN A 215 53.65 -9.28 39.04
CA GLN A 215 55.02 -9.77 38.86
C GLN A 215 56.04 -8.90 39.60
N GLU A 216 55.90 -7.57 39.55
CA GLU A 216 56.76 -6.63 40.27
C GLU A 216 56.64 -6.84 41.79
N ALA A 217 55.42 -6.92 42.31
CA ALA A 217 55.16 -7.17 43.73
C ALA A 217 55.79 -8.49 44.20
N ARG A 218 55.74 -9.55 43.37
CA ARG A 218 56.43 -10.82 43.65
C ARG A 218 57.94 -10.67 43.68
N ARG A 219 58.53 -9.91 42.75
CA ARG A 219 59.98 -9.65 42.72
C ARG A 219 60.44 -8.91 43.96
N ILE A 220 59.73 -7.84 44.34
CA ILE A 220 59.99 -7.08 45.57
C ILE A 220 59.89 -8.00 46.79
N LYS A 221 58.87 -8.86 46.86
CA LYS A 221 58.69 -9.80 47.97
C LYS A 221 59.85 -10.80 48.11
N LEU A 222 60.41 -11.29 47.00
CA LEU A 222 61.58 -12.18 47.01
C LEU A 222 62.85 -11.46 47.50
N LEU A 223 63.07 -10.22 47.05
CA LEU A 223 64.20 -9.38 47.49
C LEU A 223 64.19 -9.10 49.00
N HIS A 224 63.01 -8.99 49.60
CA HIS A 224 62.82 -8.69 51.02
C HIS A 224 62.52 -9.93 51.86
N GLN A 225 62.75 -11.14 51.34
CA GLN A 225 62.49 -12.36 52.09
C GLN A 225 63.57 -12.54 53.18
N PRO A 226 63.21 -12.56 54.47
CA PRO A 226 64.18 -12.75 55.54
C PRO A 226 64.79 -14.15 55.46
N SER A 227 66.11 -14.22 55.32
CA SER A 227 66.86 -15.47 55.40
C SER A 227 66.66 -16.09 56.79
N LYS A 228 66.13 -17.31 56.85
CA LYS A 228 66.13 -18.08 58.10
C LYS A 228 67.57 -18.44 58.42
N VAL A 229 68.20 -17.64 59.29
CA VAL A 229 69.42 -18.03 59.99
C VAL A 229 69.04 -19.22 60.88
N GLN A 230 69.43 -20.41 60.46
CA GLN A 230 69.26 -21.63 61.23
C GLN A 230 70.30 -21.60 62.36
N TYR A 231 69.91 -21.05 63.51
CA TYR A 231 70.71 -21.16 64.73
C TYR A 231 70.73 -22.65 65.16
N PHE A 232 71.84 -23.34 64.88
CA PHE A 232 72.19 -24.57 65.58
C PHE A 232 72.85 -24.20 66.90
N PHE A 233 72.15 -24.46 68.02
CA PHE A 233 72.68 -24.35 69.37
C PHE A 233 73.13 -25.73 69.87
N TYR A 234 74.46 -25.90 69.99
CA TYR A 234 75.28 -26.49 71.08
C TYR A 234 76.54 -27.16 70.52
#